data_AF-A0A5K1D1B9-F1
#
_entry.id   AF-A0A5K1D1B9-F1
#
_cell.length_a   1.000
_cell.length_b   1.000
_cell.length_c   1.000
_cell.angle_alpha   90.00
_cell.angle_beta   90.00
_cell.angle_gamma   90.00
#
_symmetry.space_group_name_H-M   'P 1'
#
loop_
_entity.id
_entity.type
_entity.pdbx_description
1 polymer ?
#
loop_
_entity_poly.entity_id
_entity_poly.type
_entity_poly.pdbx_seq_one_letter_code
_entity_poly.pdbx_strand_id
1 'polypeptide(L)'
;MQTPNPSLLLGTSLCSLLFLLRAFHSSTSVRSPAAVHSSSPFGPPPRLAYFVTGSAGDASRMLRLLRTIYHPRNQYLLHLDLAAPAAQRRDLALAVRSVDAYVAFRNVNVVERADRVDRDGSTALASMLHGAAVLLRYGANWDWFVNLDASSYPLITQD
;
A
#
# COMPACT_ATOMS: atom_id res chain seq x y z
N MET A 1 21.74 -57.78 -14.66
CA MET A 1 20.55 -57.17 -14.02
C MET A 1 21.00 -55.85 -13.38
N GLN A 2 20.64 -54.72 -13.97
CA GLN A 2 21.16 -53.41 -13.64
C GLN A 2 20.08 -52.63 -12.89
N THR A 3 20.33 -52.33 -11.61
CA THR A 3 19.41 -51.57 -10.75
C THR A 3 19.45 -50.09 -11.12
N PRO A 4 18.30 -49.39 -11.25
CA PRO A 4 18.28 -47.97 -11.58
C PRO A 4 18.72 -47.11 -10.38
N ASN A 5 19.45 -46.03 -10.68
CA ASN A 5 19.98 -45.07 -9.70
C ASN A 5 18.85 -44.25 -9.02
N PRO A 6 18.86 -44.10 -7.68
CA PRO A 6 17.79 -43.42 -6.92
C PRO A 6 17.80 -41.89 -7.05
N SER A 7 18.86 -41.29 -7.60
CA SER A 7 19.02 -39.84 -7.74
C SER A 7 18.15 -39.20 -8.83
N LEU A 8 17.65 -39.98 -9.78
CA LEU A 8 16.72 -39.50 -10.83
C LEU A 8 15.27 -39.35 -10.34
N LEU A 9 14.89 -40.05 -9.27
CA LEU A 9 13.53 -40.03 -8.72
C LEU A 9 13.26 -38.80 -7.82
N LEU A 10 14.30 -38.22 -7.21
CA LEU A 10 14.17 -36.99 -6.40
C LEU A 10 14.00 -35.73 -7.26
N GLY A 11 14.62 -35.68 -8.44
CA GLY A 11 14.56 -34.52 -9.33
C GLY A 11 13.17 -34.27 -9.93
N THR A 12 12.42 -35.32 -10.22
CA THR A 12 11.06 -35.21 -10.77
C THR A 12 10.06 -34.74 -9.73
N SER A 13 10.24 -35.13 -8.45
CA SER A 13 9.38 -34.69 -7.33
C SER A 13 9.46 -33.18 -7.06
N LEU A 14 10.64 -32.57 -7.23
CA LEU A 14 10.81 -31.13 -7.04
C LEU A 14 10.17 -30.31 -8.17
N CYS A 15 10.25 -30.80 -9.41
CA CYS A 15 9.61 -30.17 -10.57
C CYS A 15 8.08 -30.25 -10.50
N SER A 16 7.51 -31.37 -10.04
CA SER A 16 6.06 -31.51 -9.84
C SER A 16 5.52 -30.57 -8.76
N LEU A 17 6.28 -30.35 -7.68
CA LEU A 17 5.91 -29.42 -6.62
C LEU A 17 5.87 -27.96 -7.10
N LEU A 18 6.83 -27.56 -7.96
CA LEU A 18 6.86 -26.22 -8.56
C LEU A 18 5.71 -25.99 -9.57
N PHE A 19 5.27 -27.03 -10.28
CA PHE A 19 4.08 -26.96 -11.14
C PHE A 19 2.78 -26.79 -10.35
N LEU A 20 2.64 -27.49 -9.21
CA LEU A 20 1.49 -27.33 -8.32
C LEU A 20 1.44 -25.95 -7.67
N LEU A 21 2.59 -25.38 -7.27
CA LEU A 21 2.69 -24.01 -6.75
C LEU A 21 2.28 -22.93 -7.77
N ARG A 22 2.49 -23.17 -9.07
CA ARG A 22 2.00 -22.29 -10.14
C ARG A 22 0.50 -22.42 -10.40
N ALA A 23 -0.07 -23.62 -10.24
CA ALA A 23 -1.51 -23.82 -10.39
C ALA A 23 -2.31 -23.04 -9.33
N PHE A 24 -1.79 -22.91 -8.10
CA PHE A 24 -2.41 -22.12 -7.02
C PHE A 24 -2.28 -20.59 -7.18
N HIS A 25 -1.43 -20.10 -8.10
CA HIS A 25 -1.36 -18.67 -8.45
C HIS A 25 -2.27 -18.30 -9.62
N SER A 26 -3.18 -19.19 -10.00
CA SER A 26 -4.23 -18.89 -10.98
C SER A 26 -5.22 -17.94 -10.33
N SER A 27 -4.92 -16.65 -10.36
CA SER A 27 -5.87 -15.59 -10.05
C SER A 27 -7.10 -15.79 -10.92
N THR A 28 -8.20 -16.27 -10.32
CA THR A 28 -9.51 -16.22 -10.96
C THR A 28 -9.82 -14.76 -11.21
N SER A 29 -9.67 -14.32 -12.47
CA SER A 29 -10.20 -13.05 -12.92
C SER A 29 -11.71 -13.18 -12.88
N VAL A 30 -12.30 -12.79 -11.74
CA VAL A 30 -13.74 -12.60 -11.64
C VAL A 30 -14.06 -11.52 -12.67
N ARG A 31 -14.76 -11.92 -13.73
CA ARG A 31 -15.26 -11.01 -14.75
C ARG A 31 -16.25 -10.09 -14.05
N SER A 32 -15.79 -8.91 -13.63
CA SER A 32 -16.65 -7.86 -13.15
C SER A 32 -17.74 -7.62 -14.20
N PRO A 33 -19.01 -7.44 -13.79
CA PRO A 33 -20.05 -7.01 -14.73
C PRO A 33 -19.55 -5.75 -15.42
N ALA A 34 -19.70 -5.70 -16.74
CA ALA A 34 -19.21 -4.61 -17.57
C ALA A 34 -19.60 -3.29 -16.91
N ALA A 35 -18.60 -2.58 -16.36
CA ALA A 35 -18.81 -1.23 -15.88
C ALA A 35 -19.38 -0.47 -17.07
N VAL A 36 -20.55 0.14 -16.88
CA VAL A 36 -21.07 1.15 -17.79
C VAL A 36 -19.99 2.21 -17.83
N HIS A 37 -19.13 2.16 -18.84
CA HIS A 37 -18.12 3.16 -19.07
C HIS A 37 -18.90 4.42 -19.41
N SER A 38 -19.09 5.28 -18.42
CA SER A 38 -19.28 6.70 -18.65
C SER A 38 -18.05 7.14 -19.44
N SER A 39 -18.21 7.22 -20.76
CA SER A 39 -17.17 7.66 -21.68
C SER A 39 -16.95 9.15 -21.46
N SER A 40 -16.25 9.48 -20.38
CA SER A 40 -15.70 10.81 -20.20
C SER A 40 -14.80 11.09 -21.40
N PRO A 41 -14.95 12.23 -22.09
CA PRO A 41 -14.03 12.61 -23.17
C PRO A 41 -12.58 12.78 -22.67
N PHE A 42 -12.38 12.81 -21.34
CA PHE A 42 -11.09 12.94 -20.68
C PHE A 42 -10.45 11.60 -20.23
N GLY A 43 -11.07 10.46 -20.56
CA GLY A 43 -10.59 9.15 -20.13
C GLY A 43 -10.94 8.82 -18.67
N PRO A 44 -10.42 7.71 -18.11
CA PRO A 44 -10.68 7.33 -16.73
C PRO A 44 -10.06 8.35 -15.76
N PRO A 45 -10.69 8.59 -14.58
CA PRO A 45 -10.13 9.52 -13.59
C PRO A 45 -8.76 9.04 -13.10
N PRO A 46 -7.84 9.97 -12.76
CA PRO A 46 -6.50 9.63 -12.32
C PRO A 46 -6.52 8.85 -11.01
N ARG A 47 -5.49 8.04 -10.79
CA ARG A 47 -5.24 7.30 -9.55
C ARG A 47 -4.22 8.05 -8.73
N LEU A 48 -4.52 8.27 -7.47
CA LEU A 48 -3.71 9.10 -6.58
C LEU A 48 -2.90 8.21 -5.62
N ALA A 49 -1.67 8.63 -5.33
CA ALA A 49 -0.84 8.08 -4.26
C ALA A 49 -0.66 9.13 -3.17
N TYR A 50 -1.32 8.92 -2.04
CA TYR A 50 -1.26 9.79 -0.89
C TYR A 50 -0.16 9.37 0.07
N PHE A 51 0.73 10.30 0.40
CA PHE A 51 1.64 10.18 1.52
C PHE A 51 1.12 11.04 2.67
N VAL A 52 0.68 10.41 3.76
CA VAL A 52 0.11 11.09 4.92
C VAL A 52 1.11 11.02 6.07
N THR A 53 1.60 12.18 6.49
CA THR A 53 2.61 12.32 7.54
C THR A 53 2.00 12.80 8.85
N GLY A 54 2.61 12.41 9.97
CA GLY A 54 2.25 12.89 11.29
C GLY A 54 3.39 12.69 12.30
N SER A 55 3.23 13.29 13.47
CA SER A 55 4.19 13.19 14.57
C SER A 55 3.53 12.62 15.83
N ALA A 56 4.19 12.76 16.98
CA ALA A 56 3.67 12.33 18.27
C ALA A 56 2.25 12.88 18.51
N GLY A 57 1.29 11.98 18.72
CA GLY A 57 -0.11 12.34 19.00
C GLY A 57 -1.02 12.45 17.77
N ASP A 58 -0.48 12.36 16.55
CA ASP A 58 -1.27 12.60 15.33
C ASP A 58 -2.01 11.38 14.78
N ALA A 59 -1.76 10.17 15.31
CA ALA A 59 -2.30 8.91 14.78
C ALA A 59 -3.83 8.95 14.53
N SER A 60 -4.60 9.47 15.49
CA SER A 60 -6.06 9.59 15.37
C SER A 60 -6.49 10.58 14.29
N ARG A 61 -5.74 11.68 14.12
CA ARG A 61 -6.01 12.68 13.07
C ARG A 61 -5.70 12.13 11.69
N MET A 62 -4.60 11.37 11.55
CA MET A 62 -4.25 10.68 10.31
C MET A 62 -5.30 9.65 9.92
N LEU A 63 -5.78 8.83 10.86
CA LEU A 63 -6.86 7.86 10.59
C LEU A 63 -8.17 8.55 10.20
N ARG A 64 -8.50 9.68 10.85
CA ARG A 64 -9.65 10.49 10.47
C ARG A 64 -9.51 11.04 9.04
N LEU A 65 -8.36 11.62 8.70
CA LEU A 65 -8.07 12.12 7.37
C LEU A 65 -8.17 11.00 6.33
N LEU A 66 -7.51 9.87 6.57
CA LEU A 66 -7.53 8.70 5.68
C LEU A 66 -8.96 8.27 5.35
N ARG A 67 -9.85 8.20 6.34
CA ARG A 67 -11.26 7.83 6.12
C ARG A 67 -11.97 8.80 5.19
N THR A 68 -11.68 10.10 5.28
CA THR A 68 -12.31 11.12 4.45
C THR A 68 -11.81 11.10 3.00
N ILE A 69 -10.55 10.75 2.77
CA ILE A 69 -9.93 10.72 1.43
C ILE A 69 -9.84 9.30 0.84
N TYR A 70 -10.46 8.29 1.48
CA TYR A 70 -10.32 6.91 1.06
C TYR A 70 -11.12 6.60 -0.21
N HIS A 71 -10.45 6.02 -1.19
CA HIS A 71 -11.05 5.49 -2.40
C HIS A 71 -10.30 4.22 -2.84
N PRO A 72 -10.99 3.12 -3.21
CA PRO A 72 -10.37 1.84 -3.56
C PRO A 72 -9.32 1.87 -4.68
N ARG A 73 -9.40 2.86 -5.58
CA ARG A 73 -8.47 3.00 -6.73
C ARG A 73 -7.14 3.64 -6.39
N ASN A 74 -7.05 4.33 -5.26
CA ASN A 74 -5.88 5.10 -4.84
C ASN A 74 -4.98 4.27 -3.93
N GLN A 75 -3.75 4.74 -3.73
CA GLN A 75 -2.79 4.19 -2.78
C GLN A 75 -2.54 5.15 -1.63
N TYR A 76 -2.31 4.61 -0.44
CA TYR A 76 -2.11 5.38 0.78
C TYR A 76 -0.90 4.83 1.54
N LEU A 77 0.03 5.72 1.87
CA LEU A 77 1.15 5.43 2.75
C LEU A 77 1.12 6.38 3.93
N LEU A 78 1.01 5.83 5.13
CA LEU A 78 1.00 6.59 6.38
C LEU A 78 2.39 6.52 7.01
N HIS A 79 2.87 7.66 7.48
CA HIS A 79 4.15 7.77 8.17
C HIS A 79 3.96 8.56 9.46
N LEU A 80 4.33 7.93 10.57
CA LEU A 80 4.55 8.59 11.84
C LEU A 80 6.05 8.66 12.07
N ASP A 81 6.57 9.85 12.32
CA ASP A 81 8.00 10.08 12.52
C ASP A 81 8.54 9.41 13.81
N LEU A 82 9.85 9.59 14.05
CA LEU A 82 10.52 9.09 15.25
C LEU A 82 10.27 9.91 16.52
N ALA A 83 9.58 11.05 16.45
CA ALA A 83 9.11 11.74 17.65
C ALA A 83 7.92 11.00 18.28
N ALA A 84 7.11 10.32 17.46
CA ALA A 84 6.07 9.41 17.95
C ALA A 84 6.67 8.18 18.68
N PRO A 85 6.06 7.69 19.77
CA PRO A 85 6.49 6.45 20.41
C PRO A 85 6.33 5.22 19.50
N ALA A 86 7.17 4.20 19.68
CA ALA A 86 7.07 2.94 18.93
C ALA A 86 5.70 2.24 19.11
N ALA A 87 5.12 2.33 20.32
CA ALA A 87 3.77 1.82 20.58
C ALA A 87 2.73 2.52 19.70
N GLN A 88 2.76 3.85 19.60
CA GLN A 88 1.83 4.60 18.75
C GLN A 88 1.94 4.21 17.27
N ARG A 89 3.16 4.01 16.76
CA ARG A 89 3.37 3.52 15.38
C ARG A 89 2.80 2.11 15.17
N ARG A 90 3.01 1.23 16.14
CA ARG A 90 2.45 -0.14 16.12
C ARG A 90 0.93 -0.09 16.13
N ASP A 91 0.33 0.73 17.00
CA ASP A 91 -1.11 0.87 17.13
C ASP A 91 -1.74 1.45 15.85
N LEU A 92 -1.08 2.41 15.20
CA LEU A 92 -1.49 2.90 13.89
C LEU A 92 -1.54 1.78 12.84
N ALA A 93 -0.49 0.94 12.79
CA ALA A 93 -0.43 -0.18 11.86
C ALA A 93 -1.51 -1.23 12.14
N LEU A 94 -1.80 -1.52 13.42
CA LEU A 94 -2.89 -2.41 13.82
C LEU A 94 -4.26 -1.82 13.45
N ALA A 95 -4.47 -0.53 13.69
CA ALA A 95 -5.71 0.16 13.35
C ALA A 95 -5.98 0.13 11.84
N VAL A 96 -4.97 0.35 10.99
CA VAL A 96 -5.10 0.23 9.53
C VAL A 96 -5.48 -1.21 9.14
N ARG A 97 -4.84 -2.22 9.73
CA ARG A 97 -5.12 -3.64 9.44
C ARG A 97 -6.47 -4.13 9.96
N SER A 98 -7.12 -3.39 10.86
CA SER A 98 -8.43 -3.74 11.41
C SER A 98 -9.61 -3.36 10.51
N VAL A 99 -9.39 -2.62 9.42
CA VAL A 99 -10.45 -2.16 8.53
C VAL A 99 -10.51 -3.05 7.29
N ASP A 100 -11.63 -3.78 7.13
CA ASP A 100 -11.82 -4.77 6.07
C ASP A 100 -11.60 -4.22 4.66
N ALA A 101 -12.06 -2.99 4.39
CA ALA A 101 -11.86 -2.35 3.09
C ALA A 101 -10.37 -2.18 2.76
N TYR A 102 -9.56 -1.75 3.73
CA TYR A 102 -8.13 -1.53 3.53
C TYR A 102 -7.41 -2.86 3.27
N VAL A 103 -7.83 -3.92 3.95
CA VAL A 103 -7.30 -5.28 3.77
C VAL A 103 -7.72 -5.86 2.41
N ALA A 104 -8.98 -5.70 2.02
CA ALA A 104 -9.52 -6.23 0.76
C ALA A 104 -8.84 -5.61 -0.46
N PHE A 105 -8.66 -4.28 -0.45
CA PHE A 105 -8.01 -3.57 -1.56
C PHE A 105 -6.48 -3.52 -1.47
N ARG A 106 -5.90 -3.85 -0.30
CA ARG A 106 -4.44 -3.86 -0.04
C ARG A 106 -3.75 -2.55 -0.44
N ASN A 107 -4.44 -1.43 -0.23
CA ASN A 107 -4.04 -0.13 -0.76
C ASN A 107 -3.66 0.89 0.32
N VAL A 108 -3.64 0.50 1.60
CA VAL A 108 -3.21 1.33 2.72
C VAL A 108 -2.06 0.66 3.46
N ASN A 109 -0.92 1.34 3.55
CA ASN A 109 0.29 0.84 4.21
C ASN A 109 0.80 1.85 5.24
N VAL A 110 1.55 1.38 6.23
CA VAL A 110 2.24 2.21 7.22
C VAL A 110 3.74 1.99 7.07
N VAL A 111 4.53 3.06 7.05
CA VAL A 111 6.00 2.96 6.97
C VAL A 111 6.54 2.26 8.21
N GLU A 112 7.21 1.12 8.01
CA GLU A 112 7.79 0.34 9.11
C GLU A 112 9.01 1.01 9.73
N ARG A 113 9.92 1.52 8.89
CA ARG A 113 11.13 2.25 9.31
C ARG A 113 10.86 3.75 9.27
N ALA A 114 10.36 4.28 10.38
CA ALA A 114 10.09 5.70 10.54
C ALA A 114 11.36 6.56 10.43
N ASP A 115 11.18 7.78 9.93
CA ASP A 115 12.25 8.77 9.78
C ASP A 115 12.26 9.74 10.96
N ARG A 116 13.43 10.30 11.28
CA ARG A 116 13.51 11.48 12.16
C ARG A 116 13.23 12.70 11.30
N VAL A 117 12.13 13.40 11.57
CA VAL A 117 11.70 14.56 10.80
C VAL A 117 11.83 15.81 11.64
N ASP A 118 12.54 16.79 11.09
CA ASP A 118 12.57 18.18 11.51
C ASP A 118 11.88 18.99 10.40
N ARG A 119 10.76 19.63 10.74
CA ARG A 119 9.90 20.33 9.79
C ARG A 119 10.59 21.52 9.14
N ASP A 120 11.50 22.16 9.86
CA ASP A 120 12.24 23.33 9.39
C ASP A 120 13.58 22.93 8.73
N GLY A 121 13.88 21.63 8.70
CA GLY A 121 15.12 21.08 8.18
C GLY A 121 14.98 20.26 6.90
N SER A 122 16.13 19.84 6.35
CA SER A 122 16.20 19.01 5.14
C SER A 122 15.59 17.61 5.30
N THR A 123 15.38 17.16 6.53
CA THR A 123 14.84 15.83 6.82
C THR A 123 13.36 15.68 6.46
N ALA A 124 12.58 16.78 6.44
CA ALA A 124 11.21 16.78 5.93
C ALA A 124 11.15 16.38 4.45
N LEU A 125 12.01 16.99 3.62
CA LEU A 125 12.12 16.64 2.20
C LEU A 125 12.64 15.21 2.02
N ALA A 126 13.64 14.80 2.82
CA ALA A 126 14.15 13.44 2.77
C ALA A 126 13.05 12.39 3.09
N SER A 127 12.19 12.66 4.06
CA SER A 127 11.06 11.79 4.41
C SER A 127 9.99 11.76 3.31
N MET A 128 9.69 12.89 2.67
CA MET A 128 8.79 12.93 1.51
C MET A 128 9.32 12.08 0.34
N LEU A 129 10.62 12.19 0.02
CA LEU A 129 11.25 11.37 -1.02
C LEU A 129 11.31 9.89 -0.65
N HIS A 130 11.56 9.57 0.63
CA HIS A 130 11.49 8.20 1.13
C HIS A 130 10.08 7.62 0.97
N GLY A 131 9.04 8.38 1.33
CA GLY A 131 7.63 7.98 1.14
C GLY A 131 7.29 7.73 -0.32
N ALA A 132 7.69 8.63 -1.23
CA ALA A 132 7.50 8.45 -2.66
C ALA A 132 8.20 7.18 -3.19
N ALA A 133 9.44 6.93 -2.77
CA ALA A 133 10.18 5.72 -3.14
C ALA A 133 9.49 4.44 -2.62
N VAL A 134 8.93 4.45 -1.41
CA VAL A 134 8.18 3.33 -0.86
C VAL A 134 6.88 3.08 -1.64
N LEU A 135 6.13 4.13 -2.00
CA LEU A 135 4.92 4.01 -2.83
C LEU A 135 5.22 3.41 -4.22
N LEU A 136 6.32 3.82 -4.86
CA LEU A 136 6.77 3.23 -6.13
C LEU A 136 7.05 1.72 -6.01
N ARG A 137 7.53 1.26 -4.84
CA ARG A 137 7.76 -0.17 -4.58
C ARG A 137 6.46 -0.96 -4.38
N TYR A 138 5.40 -0.34 -3.85
CA TYR A 138 4.08 -0.97 -3.73
C TYR A 138 3.34 -1.06 -5.07
N GLY A 139 3.60 -0.10 -5.96
CA GLY A 139 3.20 -0.18 -7.36
C GLY A 139 3.14 1.19 -7.99
N ALA A 140 3.72 1.35 -9.17
CA ALA A 140 3.77 2.60 -9.92
C ALA A 140 2.49 2.87 -10.75
N ASN A 141 1.36 2.25 -10.40
CA ASN A 141 0.10 2.36 -11.16
C ASN A 141 -0.78 3.51 -10.65
N TRP A 142 -0.17 4.64 -10.34
CA TRP A 142 -0.79 5.90 -9.95
C TRP A 142 -0.22 7.03 -10.80
N ASP A 143 -1.02 8.07 -11.00
CA ASP A 143 -0.72 9.17 -11.92
C ASP A 143 -0.16 10.39 -11.17
N TRP A 144 -0.57 10.59 -9.91
CA TRP A 144 -0.17 11.74 -9.10
C TRP A 144 0.24 11.34 -7.68
N PHE A 145 1.31 11.95 -7.19
CA PHE A 145 1.74 11.89 -5.80
C PHE A 145 1.24 13.11 -5.04
N VAL A 146 0.59 12.89 -3.90
CA VAL A 146 0.04 13.96 -3.06
C VAL A 146 0.57 13.80 -1.64
N ASN A 147 1.33 14.79 -1.17
CA ASN A 147 1.81 14.85 0.21
C ASN A 147 0.81 15.59 1.09
N LEU A 148 0.44 15.00 2.23
CA LEU A 148 -0.46 15.56 3.22
C LEU A 148 0.12 15.37 4.62
N ASP A 149 -0.28 16.23 5.54
CA ASP A 149 0.01 16.07 6.97
C ASP A 149 -1.27 15.81 7.78
N ALA A 150 -1.11 15.45 9.04
CA ALA A 150 -2.21 15.16 9.95
C ALA A 150 -3.14 16.36 10.23
N SER A 151 -2.71 17.60 9.93
CA SER A 151 -3.53 18.81 10.01
C SER A 151 -4.35 19.09 8.74
N SER A 152 -4.01 18.44 7.62
CA SER A 152 -4.68 18.61 6.35
C SER A 152 -6.12 18.08 6.41
N TYR A 153 -7.03 18.70 5.64
CA TYR A 153 -8.40 18.21 5.51
C TYR A 153 -9.02 18.62 4.16
N PRO A 154 -9.71 17.71 3.45
CA PRO A 154 -10.33 18.04 2.18
C PRO A 154 -11.53 18.99 2.39
N LEU A 155 -11.64 19.98 1.51
CA LEU A 155 -12.81 20.89 1.45
C LEU A 155 -13.85 20.44 0.43
N ILE A 156 -13.48 19.51 -0.46
CA ILE A 156 -14.32 18.97 -1.53
C ILE A 156 -14.24 17.45 -1.53
N THR A 157 -15.28 16.80 -2.05
CA THR A 157 -15.31 15.35 -2.28
C THR A 157 -14.35 14.96 -3.39
N GLN A 158 -13.94 13.68 -3.40
CA GLN A 158 -13.06 13.14 -4.43
C GLN A 158 -13.79 12.79 -5.74
N ASP A 159 -15.13 12.71 -5.67
CA ASP A 159 -16.05 12.41 -6.77
C ASP A 159 -16.71 13.70 -7.31
#